data_AF-A0A6A5Z9I3-F1
#
_entry.id   AF-A0A6A5Z9I3-F1
#
_cell.length_a   1.000
_cell.length_b   1.000
_cell.length_c   1.000
_cell.angle_alpha   90.00
_cell.angle_beta   90.00
_cell.angle_gamma   90.00
#
_symmetry.space_group_name_H-M   'P 1'
#
loop_
_entity.id
_entity.type
_entity.pdbx_description
1 polymer ?
#
loop_
_entity_poly.entity_id
_entity_poly.type
_entity_poly.pdbx_seq_one_letter_code
_entity_poly.pdbx_strand_id
1 'polypeptide(L)'
;MHITALLLTTLLSSFAAALPQQTVSGSEVTGTTCLDTSLAFDTHSTNVAILGICGGIAGSIQKCGGNPASTTGQSGTSLFTLNATDAGSTINISKGRWERCVKAAQLTCPTGSFETTCVGGATPSGDVKFSLTAA
;
A
#
# COMPACT_ATOMS: atom_id res chain seq x y z
N MET A 1 34.20 38.45 -47.48
CA MET A 1 34.33 38.20 -46.03
C MET A 1 32.97 37.70 -45.54
N HIS A 2 32.83 36.41 -45.22
CA HIS A 2 31.59 35.82 -44.71
C HIS A 2 31.90 35.23 -43.34
N ILE A 3 31.23 35.76 -42.31
CA ILE A 3 31.35 35.29 -40.92
C ILE A 3 30.25 34.25 -40.72
N THR A 4 30.64 32.99 -40.70
CA THR A 4 29.74 31.87 -40.41
C THR A 4 29.51 31.81 -38.90
N ALA A 5 28.32 32.21 -38.46
CA ALA A 5 27.92 32.14 -37.05
C ALA A 5 27.65 30.68 -36.65
N LEU A 6 28.46 30.17 -35.72
CA LEU A 6 28.31 28.84 -35.14
C LEU A 6 27.22 28.90 -34.04
N LEU A 7 26.05 28.34 -34.31
CA LEU A 7 24.97 28.18 -33.34
C LEU A 7 25.29 27.00 -32.41
N LEU A 8 25.58 27.31 -31.14
CA LEU A 8 25.83 26.33 -30.09
C LEU A 8 24.50 25.96 -29.40
N THR A 9 23.92 24.82 -29.78
CA THR A 9 22.71 24.27 -29.15
C THR A 9 23.08 23.51 -27.88
N THR A 10 22.69 24.02 -26.71
CA THR A 10 22.86 23.34 -25.42
C THR A 10 21.70 22.36 -25.18
N LEU A 11 22.02 21.06 -25.19
CA LEU A 11 21.12 19.98 -24.80
C LEU A 11 20.98 19.94 -23.27
N LEU A 12 19.86 20.46 -22.74
CA LEU A 12 19.48 20.24 -21.34
C LEU A 12 18.97 18.80 -21.19
N SER A 13 19.79 17.93 -20.60
CA SER A 13 19.40 16.56 -20.25
C SER A 13 18.60 16.59 -18.93
N SER A 14 17.30 16.30 -19.01
CA SER A 14 16.45 16.14 -17.83
C SER A 14 16.76 14.82 -17.12
N PHE A 15 17.42 14.89 -15.96
CA PHE A 15 17.61 13.73 -15.08
C PHE A 15 16.33 13.48 -14.29
N ALA A 16 15.56 12.46 -14.66
CA ALA A 16 14.50 11.94 -13.80
C ALA A 16 15.14 11.20 -12.62
N ALA A 17 15.17 11.83 -11.45
CA ALA A 17 15.57 11.17 -10.21
C ALA A 17 14.46 10.18 -9.79
N ALA A 18 14.77 8.89 -9.76
CA ALA A 18 13.87 7.89 -9.20
C ALA A 18 13.67 8.17 -7.69
N LEU A 19 12.41 8.17 -7.23
CA LEU A 19 12.11 8.29 -5.81
C LEU A 19 12.70 7.10 -5.04
N PRO A 20 13.21 7.30 -3.82
CA PRO A 20 13.75 6.21 -3.01
C PRO A 20 12.68 5.14 -2.78
N GLN A 21 12.94 3.92 -3.23
CA GLN A 21 12.07 2.78 -2.99
C GLN A 21 12.03 2.49 -1.49
N GLN A 22 10.84 2.49 -0.87
CA GLN A 22 10.71 2.17 0.55
C GLN A 22 11.24 0.76 0.83
N THR A 23 12.24 0.68 1.70
CA THR A 23 12.74 -0.56 2.28
C THR A 23 11.72 -1.10 3.29
N VAL A 24 11.44 -2.40 3.22
CA VAL A 24 10.50 -3.12 4.09
C VAL A 24 11.24 -4.33 4.63
N SER A 25 11.15 -4.55 5.95
CA SER A 25 11.93 -5.57 6.66
C SER A 25 11.13 -6.84 6.97
N GLY A 26 9.82 -6.83 6.76
CA GLY A 26 8.91 -7.92 7.15
C GLY A 26 8.35 -7.75 8.57
N SER A 27 9.08 -7.05 9.45
CA SER A 27 8.68 -6.77 10.84
C SER A 27 7.47 -5.82 10.98
N GLU A 28 6.98 -5.27 9.87
CA GLU A 28 5.76 -4.48 9.83
C GLU A 28 4.50 -5.33 10.05
N VAL A 29 4.60 -6.65 9.84
CA VAL A 29 3.50 -7.59 10.03
C VAL A 29 3.87 -8.78 10.90
N THR A 30 2.85 -9.44 11.44
CA THR A 30 2.96 -10.71 12.17
C THR A 30 1.87 -11.68 11.71
N GLY A 31 2.13 -12.98 11.86
CA GLY A 31 1.12 -14.03 11.62
C GLY A 31 0.71 -14.21 10.15
N THR A 32 1.54 -13.78 9.19
CA THR A 32 1.23 -13.90 7.77
C THR A 32 0.99 -15.35 7.36
N THR A 33 -0.19 -15.63 6.80
CA THR A 33 -0.58 -16.94 6.28
C THR A 33 -1.04 -16.80 4.85
N CYS A 34 -0.44 -17.56 3.93
CA CYS A 34 -0.87 -17.63 2.54
C CYS A 34 -2.09 -18.56 2.44
N LEU A 35 -3.20 -18.06 1.89
CA LEU A 35 -4.48 -18.77 1.87
C LEU A 35 -4.69 -19.53 0.55
N ASP A 36 -4.39 -18.92 -0.58
CA ASP A 36 -4.46 -19.53 -1.91
C ASP A 36 -3.40 -18.91 -2.82
N THR A 37 -2.29 -19.63 -3.01
CA THR A 37 -1.15 -19.19 -3.81
C THR A 37 -1.38 -19.31 -5.32
N SER A 38 -2.48 -19.94 -5.75
CA SER A 38 -2.83 -20.11 -7.16
C SER A 38 -3.50 -18.88 -7.76
N LEU A 39 -4.03 -17.98 -6.92
CA LEU A 39 -4.64 -16.74 -7.37
C LEU A 39 -3.60 -15.77 -7.95
N ALA A 40 -3.90 -15.25 -9.13
CA ALA A 40 -3.15 -14.18 -9.78
C ALA A 40 -3.99 -12.90 -9.74
N PHE A 41 -3.64 -11.97 -8.85
CA PHE A 41 -4.27 -10.66 -8.80
C PHE A 41 -3.65 -9.71 -9.83
N ASP A 42 -4.49 -8.92 -10.49
CA ASP A 42 -4.01 -7.83 -11.31
C ASP A 42 -3.35 -6.75 -10.45
N THR A 43 -2.11 -6.39 -10.76
CA THR A 43 -1.31 -5.44 -9.98
C THR A 43 -1.96 -4.07 -9.93
N HIS A 44 -2.58 -3.61 -11.03
CA HIS A 44 -3.25 -2.30 -11.05
C HIS A 44 -4.44 -2.29 -10.10
N SER A 45 -5.33 -3.27 -10.22
CA SER A 45 -6.51 -3.45 -9.37
C SER A 45 -6.11 -3.62 -7.90
N THR A 46 -5.05 -4.40 -7.61
CA THR A 46 -4.54 -4.55 -6.24
C THR A 46 -4.10 -3.21 -5.66
N ASN A 47 -3.36 -2.40 -6.42
CA ASN A 47 -2.92 -1.08 -5.98
C ASN A 47 -4.09 -0.11 -5.76
N VAL A 48 -5.12 -0.16 -6.61
CA VAL A 48 -6.34 0.64 -6.41
C VAL A 48 -7.10 0.16 -5.16
N ALA A 49 -7.19 -1.15 -4.93
CA ALA A 49 -7.82 -1.73 -3.74
C ALA A 49 -7.08 -1.33 -2.44
N ILE A 50 -5.73 -1.34 -2.44
CA ILE A 50 -4.89 -0.81 -1.35
C ILE A 50 -5.29 0.62 -1.00
N LEU A 51 -5.53 1.47 -2.02
CA LEU A 51 -5.89 2.87 -1.82
C LEU A 51 -7.38 3.09 -1.52
N GLY A 52 -8.23 2.08 -1.71
CA GLY A 52 -9.69 2.17 -1.56
C GLY A 52 -10.20 2.07 -0.12
N ILE A 53 -9.34 1.73 0.84
CA ILE A 53 -9.73 1.65 2.25
C ILE A 53 -10.20 3.00 2.80
N CYS A 54 -11.11 2.97 3.76
CA CYS A 54 -11.65 4.12 4.49
C CYS A 54 -12.33 5.15 3.57
N GLY A 55 -12.96 4.68 2.48
CA GLY A 55 -13.54 5.53 1.44
C GLY A 55 -12.51 6.18 0.51
N GLY A 56 -11.23 5.79 0.62
CA GLY A 56 -10.10 6.35 -0.11
C GLY A 56 -9.03 6.91 0.83
N ILE A 57 -7.86 6.29 0.83
CA ILE A 57 -6.64 6.78 1.52
C ILE A 57 -5.63 7.42 0.54
N ALA A 58 -6.07 7.68 -0.70
CA ALA A 58 -5.32 8.48 -1.68
C ALA A 58 -5.57 9.99 -1.47
N GLY A 59 -4.58 10.83 -1.80
CA GLY A 59 -4.72 12.29 -1.72
C GLY A 59 -4.54 12.90 -0.32
N SER A 60 -5.28 13.97 -0.01
CA SER A 60 -5.14 14.77 1.23
C SER A 60 -5.42 14.00 2.52
N ILE A 61 -6.05 12.82 2.43
CA ILE A 61 -6.24 11.93 3.56
C ILE A 61 -5.02 11.01 3.68
N GLN A 62 -3.98 11.50 4.34
CA GLN A 62 -2.73 10.75 4.60
C GLN A 62 -2.90 9.59 5.60
N LYS A 63 -4.12 9.41 6.14
CA LYS A 63 -4.51 8.42 7.15
C LYS A 63 -5.88 7.82 6.85
N CYS A 64 -6.17 6.64 7.36
CA CYS A 64 -7.54 6.13 7.35
C CYS A 64 -8.46 7.13 8.06
N GLY A 65 -9.40 7.71 7.33
CA GLY A 65 -10.34 8.70 7.85
C GLY A 65 -11.50 8.06 8.61
N GLY A 66 -12.13 8.82 9.51
CA GLY A 66 -13.39 8.44 10.16
C GLY A 66 -13.27 7.45 11.33
N ASN A 67 -12.06 7.02 11.70
CA ASN A 67 -11.79 6.07 12.79
C ASN A 67 -12.75 4.86 12.80
N PRO A 68 -12.90 4.13 11.69
CA PRO A 68 -13.79 2.98 11.67
C PRO A 68 -13.17 1.79 12.44
N ALA A 69 -14.00 0.91 12.99
CA ALA A 69 -13.51 -0.36 13.55
C ALA A 69 -13.07 -1.34 12.44
N SER A 70 -13.67 -1.21 11.25
CA SER A 70 -13.40 -2.06 10.08
C SER A 70 -13.53 -1.26 8.79
N THR A 71 -12.78 -1.64 7.76
CA THR A 71 -12.93 -1.07 6.43
C THR A 71 -12.60 -2.09 5.36
N THR A 72 -13.13 -1.88 4.16
CA THR A 72 -12.71 -2.60 2.96
C THR A 72 -12.14 -1.65 1.92
N GLY A 73 -11.30 -2.19 1.04
CA GLY A 73 -10.86 -1.54 -0.19
C GLY A 73 -10.92 -2.57 -1.31
N GLN A 74 -11.62 -2.27 -2.40
CA GLN A 74 -11.87 -3.24 -3.46
C GLN A 74 -11.63 -2.60 -4.84
N SER A 75 -11.02 -3.37 -5.73
CA SER A 75 -10.94 -3.04 -7.15
C SER A 75 -10.64 -4.31 -7.95
N GLY A 76 -11.30 -4.47 -9.10
CA GLY A 76 -11.26 -5.70 -9.87
C GLY A 76 -11.61 -6.91 -8.99
N THR A 77 -10.74 -7.93 -9.01
CA THR A 77 -10.86 -9.13 -8.17
C THR A 77 -10.16 -9.01 -6.81
N SER A 78 -9.50 -7.90 -6.52
CA SER A 78 -8.76 -7.70 -5.27
C SER A 78 -9.66 -7.09 -4.20
N LEU A 79 -9.81 -7.78 -3.07
CA LEU A 79 -10.51 -7.28 -1.89
C LEU A 79 -9.58 -7.27 -0.69
N PHE A 80 -9.35 -6.08 -0.13
CA PHE A 80 -8.77 -5.90 1.19
C PHE A 80 -9.87 -5.74 2.23
N THR A 81 -9.77 -6.48 3.33
CA THR A 81 -10.62 -6.31 4.52
C THR A 81 -9.73 -6.08 5.72
N LEU A 82 -10.00 -5.03 6.49
CA LEU A 82 -9.21 -4.60 7.64
C LEU A 82 -10.10 -4.48 8.88
N ASN A 83 -9.57 -4.88 10.04
CA ASN A 83 -10.23 -4.74 11.35
C ASN A 83 -9.21 -4.34 12.41
N ALA A 84 -9.60 -3.44 13.33
CA ALA A 84 -8.85 -3.22 14.55
C ALA A 84 -8.87 -4.50 15.41
N THR A 85 -7.75 -4.89 15.99
CA THR A 85 -7.66 -6.15 16.77
C THR A 85 -8.28 -6.04 18.15
N ASP A 86 -8.15 -4.88 18.78
CA ASP A 86 -8.54 -4.66 20.16
C ASP A 86 -9.98 -4.16 20.24
N ALA A 87 -10.76 -4.72 21.17
CA ALA A 87 -12.13 -4.28 21.40
C ALA A 87 -12.16 -2.80 21.84
N GLY A 88 -13.00 -2.00 21.18
CA GLY A 88 -13.09 -0.55 21.43
C GLY A 88 -12.02 0.29 20.72
N SER A 89 -11.06 -0.32 20.03
CA SER A 89 -10.11 0.39 19.19
C SER A 89 -10.66 0.62 17.77
N THR A 90 -10.07 1.59 17.10
CA THR A 90 -10.44 2.03 15.75
C THR A 90 -9.20 2.15 14.87
N ILE A 91 -9.36 1.95 13.57
CA ILE A 91 -8.28 2.04 12.59
C ILE A 91 -7.82 3.49 12.47
N ASN A 92 -6.53 3.71 12.67
CA ASN A 92 -5.82 4.99 12.57
C ASN A 92 -4.44 4.77 11.92
N ILE A 93 -4.45 4.10 10.77
CA ILE A 93 -3.26 3.75 9.99
C ILE A 93 -2.96 4.85 8.96
N SER A 94 -1.69 5.26 8.82
CA SER A 94 -1.28 6.15 7.73
C SER A 94 -1.12 5.41 6.41
N LYS A 95 -1.27 6.09 5.28
CA LYS A 95 -1.04 5.51 3.94
C LYS A 95 0.30 4.78 3.86
N GLY A 96 1.39 5.47 4.25
CA GLY A 96 2.73 4.89 4.19
C GLY A 96 2.94 3.69 5.13
N ARG A 97 2.25 3.62 6.28
CA ARG A 97 2.29 2.42 7.13
C ARG A 97 1.54 1.27 6.47
N TRP A 98 0.35 1.56 5.95
CA TRP A 98 -0.51 0.58 5.30
C TRP A 98 0.19 -0.09 4.10
N GLU A 99 0.73 0.69 3.18
CA GLU A 99 1.45 0.17 2.00
C GLU A 99 2.65 -0.70 2.40
N ARG A 100 3.37 -0.32 3.46
CA ARG A 100 4.47 -1.13 4.01
C ARG A 100 4.00 -2.44 4.62
N CYS A 101 2.88 -2.45 5.33
CA CYS A 101 2.31 -3.69 5.87
C CYS A 101 1.89 -4.65 4.76
N VAL A 102 1.24 -4.16 3.70
CA VAL A 102 0.89 -4.99 2.53
C VAL A 102 2.15 -5.56 1.87
N LYS A 103 3.17 -4.71 1.62
CA LYS A 103 4.42 -5.16 1.01
C LYS A 103 5.19 -6.15 1.90
N ALA A 104 5.17 -5.96 3.22
CA ALA A 104 5.77 -6.89 4.17
C ALA A 104 5.07 -8.26 4.17
N ALA A 105 3.74 -8.30 4.07
CA ALA A 105 2.99 -9.55 3.91
C ALA A 105 3.39 -10.27 2.61
N GLN A 106 3.55 -9.52 1.52
CA GLN A 106 3.98 -10.04 0.21
C GLN A 106 5.41 -10.57 0.19
N LEU A 107 6.26 -10.20 1.15
CA LEU A 107 7.57 -10.87 1.30
C LEU A 107 7.40 -12.35 1.70
N THR A 108 6.32 -12.69 2.40
CA THR A 108 5.99 -14.08 2.79
C THR A 108 5.08 -14.75 1.76
N CYS A 109 4.07 -14.04 1.27
CA CYS A 109 3.12 -14.51 0.26
C CYS A 109 3.26 -13.69 -1.03
N PRO A 110 4.26 -13.99 -1.89
CA PRO A 110 4.57 -13.17 -3.07
C PRO A 110 3.47 -13.18 -4.13
N THR A 111 2.62 -14.21 -4.11
CA THR A 111 1.44 -14.35 -4.95
C THR A 111 0.28 -14.87 -4.11
N GLY A 112 -0.93 -14.73 -4.65
CA GLY A 112 -2.11 -15.30 -4.02
C GLY A 112 -2.72 -14.47 -2.91
N SER A 113 -3.79 -15.03 -2.31
CA SER A 113 -4.46 -14.44 -1.15
C SER A 113 -3.72 -14.73 0.14
N PHE A 114 -3.86 -13.86 1.12
CA PHE A 114 -3.23 -14.01 2.43
C PHE A 114 -4.06 -13.34 3.53
N GLU A 115 -3.79 -13.71 4.78
CA GLU A 115 -4.17 -12.96 5.96
C GLU A 115 -2.94 -12.65 6.82
N THR A 116 -2.98 -11.55 7.57
CA THR A 116 -1.88 -11.11 8.43
C THR A 116 -2.33 -10.05 9.42
N THR A 117 -1.46 -9.66 10.34
CA THR A 117 -1.65 -8.52 11.23
C THR A 117 -0.59 -7.45 10.97
N CYS A 118 -1.00 -6.21 10.69
CA CYS A 118 -0.13 -5.03 10.64
C CYS A 118 0.13 -4.53 12.06
N VAL A 119 1.40 -4.40 12.44
CA VAL A 119 1.78 -3.95 13.79
C VAL A 119 1.48 -2.46 13.96
N GLY A 120 0.66 -2.15 14.96
CA GLY A 120 0.08 -0.84 15.22
C GLY A 120 -0.99 -0.45 14.20
N GLY A 121 -1.32 0.85 14.17
CA GLY A 121 -2.30 1.39 13.23
C GLY A 121 -3.75 1.33 13.72
N ALA A 122 -3.98 0.95 14.98
CA ALA A 122 -5.22 1.19 15.70
C ALA A 122 -5.02 2.15 16.89
N THR A 123 -6.09 2.85 17.29
CA THR A 123 -6.13 3.71 18.50
C THR A 123 -7.38 3.44 19.33
N PRO A 124 -7.31 3.52 20.68
CA PRO A 124 -6.19 4.01 21.49
C PRO A 124 -5.00 3.06 21.60
N SER A 125 -5.18 1.77 21.31
CA SER A 125 -4.12 0.77 21.22
C SER A 125 -4.45 -0.29 20.16
N GLY A 126 -3.45 -1.11 19.83
CA GLY A 126 -3.65 -2.31 19.05
C GLY A 126 -3.18 -2.23 17.61
N ASP A 127 -3.43 -3.35 16.94
CA ASP A 127 -2.96 -3.65 15.60
C ASP A 127 -4.14 -3.62 14.61
N VAL A 128 -3.82 -3.81 13.33
CA VAL A 128 -4.82 -3.96 12.28
C VAL A 128 -4.68 -5.33 11.62
N LYS A 129 -5.63 -6.23 11.87
CA LYS A 129 -5.72 -7.49 11.13
C LYS A 129 -6.26 -7.21 9.74
N PHE A 130 -5.66 -7.81 8.71
CA PHE A 130 -6.15 -7.67 7.35
C PHE A 130 -5.94 -8.90 6.47
N SER A 131 -6.70 -8.97 5.40
CA SER A 131 -6.58 -10.00 4.36
C SER A 131 -6.63 -9.40 2.96
N LEU A 132 -5.98 -10.06 2.01
CA LEU A 132 -6.22 -9.93 0.58
C LEU A 132 -6.91 -11.21 0.11
N THR A 133 -8.11 -11.10 -0.45
CA THR A 133 -8.86 -12.24 -1.02
C THR A 133 -9.41 -11.89 -2.39
N ALA A 134 -9.91 -12.90 -3.10
CA ALA A 134 -10.81 -12.67 -4.22
C ALA A 134 -12.08 -11.96 -3.72
N ALA A 135 -12.54 -10.96 -4.47
CA ALA A 135 -13.80 -10.24 -4.24
C ALA A 135 -15.04 -11.07 -4.58
#